data_AF-A0A1H7UTH5-F1
#
_entry.id   AF-A0A1H7UTH5-F1
#
_cell.length_a   1.000
_cell.length_b   1.000
_cell.length_c   1.000
_cell.angle_alpha   90.00
_cell.angle_beta   90.00
_cell.angle_gamma   90.00
#
_symmetry.space_group_name_H-M   'P 1'
#
loop_
_entity.id
_entity.type
_entity.pdbx_description
1 polymer ?
#
loop_
_entity_poly.entity_id
_entity_poly.type
_entity_poly.pdbx_seq_one_letter_code
_entity_poly.pdbx_strand_id
1 'polypeptide(L)'
;MAIVLCLTFIFPFGIIDFDKLSGDDLLVAQREGVANCMTTFKLKDNHTFREKRVCFGVTEIKGNYKIVHDTIYFENVELGGHEDAFYKFAVIRPSKFNEDNKQFDLVRFKDFKDTTGHVLGIVKNDLGKPAGKIRTANTGFVQ
;
A
#
# COMPACT_ATOMS: atom_id res chain seq x y z
N MET A 1 -19.79 -34.00 0.23
CA MET A 1 -18.65 -33.88 1.16
C MET A 1 -17.28 -34.08 0.53
N ALA A 2 -17.14 -34.71 -0.65
CA ALA A 2 -15.83 -34.82 -1.34
C ALA A 2 -15.41 -33.53 -2.09
N ILE A 3 -16.39 -32.82 -2.67
CA ILE A 3 -16.15 -31.61 -3.48
C ILE A 3 -15.48 -30.49 -2.66
N VAL A 4 -15.89 -30.31 -1.40
CA VAL A 4 -15.35 -29.26 -0.52
C VAL A 4 -13.87 -29.53 -0.20
N LEU A 5 -13.49 -30.80 0.02
CA LEU A 5 -12.10 -31.19 0.27
C LEU A 5 -11.19 -30.94 -0.95
N CYS A 6 -11.68 -31.28 -2.15
CA CYS A 6 -10.95 -31.03 -3.39
C CYS A 6 -10.71 -29.54 -3.64
N LEU A 7 -11.70 -28.67 -3.39
CA LEU A 7 -11.53 -27.23 -3.55
C LEU A 7 -10.50 -26.65 -2.58
N THR A 8 -10.49 -27.08 -1.31
CA THR A 8 -9.47 -26.67 -0.34
C THR A 8 -8.06 -27.16 -0.68
N PHE A 9 -7.93 -28.31 -1.36
CA PHE A 9 -6.64 -28.85 -1.77
C PHE A 9 -6.06 -28.14 -3.02
N ILE A 10 -6.92 -27.76 -3.96
CA ILE A 10 -6.50 -27.13 -5.22
C ILE A 10 -6.25 -25.62 -5.04
N PHE A 11 -7.06 -24.95 -4.20
CA PHE A 11 -6.95 -23.51 -3.95
C PHE A 11 -6.92 -23.19 -2.45
N PRO A 12 -5.85 -23.55 -1.73
CA PRO A 12 -5.76 -23.33 -0.28
C PRO A 12 -5.80 -21.83 0.10
N PHE A 13 -5.45 -20.93 -0.82
CA PHE A 13 -5.49 -19.48 -0.63
C PHE A 13 -6.68 -18.80 -1.32
N GLY A 14 -7.64 -19.58 -1.84
CA GLY A 14 -8.78 -19.08 -2.61
C GLY A 14 -8.43 -18.72 -4.06
N ILE A 15 -9.47 -18.58 -4.90
CA ILE A 15 -9.35 -18.28 -6.35
C ILE A 15 -9.16 -16.76 -6.58
N ILE A 16 -9.44 -15.94 -5.56
CA ILE A 16 -9.58 -14.49 -5.71
C ILE A 16 -8.35 -13.80 -5.12
N ASP A 17 -7.55 -13.19 -5.99
CA ASP A 17 -6.48 -12.28 -5.59
C ASP A 17 -7.08 -10.90 -5.32
N PHE A 18 -7.57 -10.70 -4.08
CA PHE A 18 -8.16 -9.43 -3.66
C PHE A 18 -7.16 -8.26 -3.75
N ASP A 19 -5.83 -8.50 -3.78
CA ASP A 19 -4.83 -7.45 -3.98
C ASP A 19 -4.91 -6.88 -5.40
N LYS A 20 -5.08 -7.76 -6.40
CA LYS A 20 -5.21 -7.38 -7.81
C LYS A 20 -6.55 -6.71 -8.13
N LEU A 21 -7.62 -7.11 -7.44
CA LEU A 21 -8.92 -6.44 -7.58
C LEU A 21 -8.92 -5.02 -6.99
N SER A 22 -8.02 -4.71 -6.06
CA SER A 22 -7.97 -3.43 -5.36
C SER A 22 -7.24 -2.33 -6.14
N GLY A 23 -6.95 -2.55 -7.43
CA GLY A 23 -6.29 -1.56 -8.29
C GLY A 23 -4.78 -1.67 -8.37
N ASP A 24 -4.18 -0.84 -9.23
CA ASP A 24 -2.74 -0.83 -9.48
C ASP A 24 -1.95 -0.17 -8.34
N ASP A 25 -0.78 -0.72 -8.03
CA ASP A 25 0.12 -0.21 -6.99
C ASP A 25 0.79 1.10 -7.48
N LEU A 26 0.33 2.27 -7.02
CA LEU A 26 0.93 3.58 -7.31
C LEU A 26 2.20 3.83 -6.51
N LEU A 27 2.21 3.45 -5.24
CA LEU A 27 3.40 3.56 -4.40
C LEU A 27 3.54 2.31 -3.58
N VAL A 28 4.76 1.78 -3.52
CA VAL A 28 5.10 0.64 -2.66
C VAL A 28 6.27 1.04 -1.80
N ALA A 29 6.10 0.93 -0.48
CA ALA A 29 7.14 1.16 0.50
C ALA A 29 7.29 -0.05 1.42
N GLN A 30 8.51 -0.36 1.82
CA GLN A 30 8.82 -1.55 2.60
C GLN A 30 9.79 -1.23 3.73
N ARG A 31 9.73 -2.01 4.79
CA ARG A 31 10.74 -2.01 5.86
C ARG A 31 10.82 -3.37 6.50
N GLU A 32 12.05 -3.84 6.65
CA GLU A 32 12.36 -4.98 7.49
C GLU A 32 12.61 -4.49 8.93
N GLY A 33 11.93 -5.14 9.88
CA GLY A 33 12.01 -4.90 11.30
C GLY A 33 12.84 -5.96 12.02
N VAL A 34 12.78 -5.94 13.35
CA VAL A 34 13.45 -6.94 14.20
C VAL A 34 12.81 -8.31 13.98
N ALA A 35 13.60 -9.38 14.05
CA ALA A 35 13.18 -10.77 13.85
C ALA A 35 12.60 -11.08 12.45
N ASN A 36 13.11 -10.44 11.38
CA ASN A 36 12.68 -10.64 9.99
C ASN A 36 11.19 -10.32 9.77
N CYS A 37 10.66 -9.40 10.56
CA CYS A 37 9.32 -8.84 10.38
C CYS A 37 9.29 -7.95 9.14
N MET A 38 8.52 -8.30 8.12
CA MET A 38 8.38 -7.49 6.91
C MET A 38 7.12 -6.63 6.97
N THR A 39 7.29 -5.31 6.85
CA THR A 39 6.17 -4.36 6.66
C THR A 39 6.14 -3.90 5.22
N THR A 40 5.04 -4.14 4.53
CA THR A 40 4.79 -3.68 3.16
C THR A 40 3.59 -2.75 3.15
N PHE A 41 3.80 -1.52 2.69
CA PHE A 41 2.79 -0.50 2.54
C PHE A 41 2.58 -0.20 1.05
N LYS A 42 1.31 -0.14 0.62
CA LYS A 42 0.92 0.08 -0.75
C LYS A 42 -0.15 1.17 -0.85
N LEU A 43 0.03 2.14 -1.74
CA LEU A 43 -1.03 3.02 -2.21
C LEU A 43 -1.54 2.51 -3.55
N LYS A 44 -2.87 2.47 -3.68
CA LYS A 44 -3.57 2.03 -4.89
C LYS A 44 -4.12 3.22 -5.66
N ASP A 45 -4.35 3.03 -6.95
CA ASP A 45 -4.94 4.03 -7.86
C ASP A 45 -6.41 4.37 -7.53
N ASN A 46 -7.15 3.46 -6.91
CA ASN A 46 -8.53 3.64 -6.45
C ASN A 46 -8.67 4.45 -5.15
N HIS A 47 -7.65 5.22 -4.75
CA HIS A 47 -7.61 5.97 -3.48
C HIS A 47 -7.73 5.09 -2.21
N THR A 48 -7.34 3.83 -2.29
CA THR A 48 -7.20 2.95 -1.12
C THR A 48 -5.74 2.68 -0.79
N PHE A 49 -5.45 2.36 0.46
CA PHE A 49 -4.14 1.89 0.88
C PHE A 49 -4.25 0.53 1.54
N ARG A 50 -3.14 -0.20 1.52
CA ARG A 50 -3.02 -1.49 2.19
C ARG A 50 -1.66 -1.59 2.85
N GLU A 51 -1.68 -1.89 4.14
CA GLU A 51 -0.50 -2.23 4.91
C GLU A 51 -0.56 -3.68 5.33
N LYS A 52 0.50 -4.42 5.03
CA LYS A 52 0.65 -5.81 5.41
C LYS A 52 1.91 -5.95 6.24
N ARG A 53 1.77 -6.50 7.45
CA ARG A 53 2.89 -6.89 8.31
C ARG A 53 2.95 -8.39 8.40
N VAL A 54 4.12 -8.95 8.14
CA VAL A 54 4.39 -10.39 8.19
C VAL A 54 5.49 -10.63 9.20
N CYS A 55 5.12 -11.26 10.31
CA CYS A 55 6.01 -11.67 11.41
C CYS A 55 5.65 -13.12 11.79
N PHE A 56 5.33 -13.40 13.07
CA PHE A 56 4.71 -14.63 13.57
C PHE A 56 3.20 -14.75 13.28
N GLY A 57 2.72 -13.93 12.35
CA GLY A 57 1.34 -13.77 11.97
C GLY A 57 1.25 -12.77 10.82
N VAL A 58 0.08 -12.69 10.19
CA VAL A 58 -0.19 -11.72 9.13
C VAL A 58 -1.23 -10.73 9.63
N THR A 59 -0.81 -9.48 9.79
CA THR A 59 -1.71 -8.36 10.10
C THR A 59 -1.88 -7.52 8.86
N GLU A 60 -3.12 -7.16 8.56
CA GLU A 60 -3.47 -6.39 7.38
C GLU A 60 -4.37 -5.23 7.76
N ILE A 61 -3.99 -4.03 7.34
CA ILE A 61 -4.71 -2.79 7.60
C ILE A 61 -5.06 -2.19 6.25
N LYS A 62 -6.30 -1.76 6.09
CA LYS A 62 -6.80 -1.16 4.87
C LYS A 62 -7.44 0.18 5.19
N GLY A 63 -7.62 1.00 4.17
CA GLY A 63 -8.41 2.21 4.30
C GLY A 63 -8.32 3.07 3.07
N ASN A 64 -8.80 4.30 3.19
CA ASN A 64 -8.70 5.30 2.15
C ASN A 64 -7.55 6.26 2.43
N TYR A 65 -7.05 6.88 1.37
CA TYR A 65 -6.11 7.97 1.51
C TYR A 65 -6.50 9.16 0.65
N LYS A 66 -6.07 10.34 1.07
CA LYS A 66 -6.16 11.57 0.29
C LYS A 66 -4.80 12.25 0.28
N ILE A 67 -4.41 12.77 -0.87
CA ILE A 67 -3.20 13.56 -1.01
C ILE A 67 -3.61 15.03 -1.04
N VAL A 68 -3.10 15.80 -0.08
CA VAL A 68 -3.32 17.24 0.02
C VAL A 68 -1.95 17.92 0.02
N HIS A 69 -1.64 18.61 -1.07
CA HIS A 69 -0.29 19.13 -1.35
C HIS A 69 0.74 17.99 -1.33
N ASP A 70 1.65 17.99 -0.36
CA ASP A 70 2.72 16.98 -0.21
C ASP A 70 2.45 15.98 0.93
N THR A 71 1.25 16.00 1.50
CA THR A 71 0.88 15.15 2.64
C THR A 71 -0.21 14.15 2.26
N ILE A 72 0.05 12.88 2.60
CA ILE A 72 -0.89 11.77 2.42
C ILE A 72 -1.63 11.59 3.75
N TYR A 73 -2.93 11.82 3.76
CA TYR A 73 -3.80 11.61 4.92
C TYR A 73 -4.50 10.27 4.82
N PHE A 74 -4.60 9.56 5.94
CA PHE A 74 -5.29 8.27 6.03
C PHE A 74 -6.67 8.43 6.65
N GLU A 75 -7.69 7.90 5.99
CA GLU A 75 -9.10 7.98 6.38
C GLU A 75 -9.75 6.60 6.30
N ASN A 76 -10.87 6.41 7.00
CA ASN A 76 -11.65 5.15 7.00
C ASN A 76 -10.77 3.92 7.22
N VAL A 77 -9.88 3.98 8.23
CA VAL A 77 -8.91 2.92 8.47
C VAL A 77 -9.60 1.72 9.11
N GLU A 78 -9.58 0.60 8.40
CA GLU A 78 -9.95 -0.72 8.90
C GLU A 78 -8.71 -1.36 9.55
N LEU A 79 -8.69 -1.34 10.87
CA LEU A 79 -7.65 -1.96 11.66
C LEU A 79 -7.79 -3.49 11.58
N GLY A 80 -6.71 -4.18 11.20
CA GLY A 80 -6.59 -5.62 11.36
C GLY A 80 -6.51 -6.02 12.83
N GLY A 81 -6.62 -7.33 13.12
CA GLY A 81 -6.61 -7.83 14.49
C GLY A 81 -5.43 -7.33 15.33
N HIS A 82 -5.74 -6.92 16.57
CA HIS A 82 -4.81 -6.45 17.62
C HIS A 82 -4.13 -5.08 17.43
N GLU A 83 -4.56 -4.23 16.50
CA GLU A 83 -4.09 -2.82 16.47
C GLU A 83 -5.15 -1.85 17.02
N ASP A 84 -4.76 -1.03 18.00
CA ASP A 84 -5.64 -0.03 18.62
C ASP A 84 -5.63 1.32 17.88
N ALA A 85 -4.60 1.59 17.06
CA ALA A 85 -4.44 2.85 16.35
C ALA A 85 -3.52 2.72 15.12
N PHE A 86 -3.85 3.49 14.07
CA PHE A 86 -3.03 3.63 12.87
C PHE A 86 -2.41 5.04 12.75
N TYR A 87 -1.45 5.18 11.85
CA TYR A 87 -0.87 6.49 11.48
C TYR A 87 -1.95 7.40 10.88
N LYS A 88 -1.90 8.70 11.17
CA LYS A 88 -2.87 9.68 10.66
C LYS A 88 -2.47 10.24 9.30
N PHE A 89 -1.18 10.48 9.10
CA PHE A 89 -0.66 11.02 7.86
C PHE A 89 0.76 10.54 7.58
N ALA A 90 1.19 10.71 6.34
CA ALA A 90 2.52 10.43 5.87
C ALA A 90 3.02 11.49 4.90
N VAL A 91 4.33 11.64 4.82
CA VAL A 91 5.02 12.55 3.90
C VAL A 91 6.16 11.80 3.24
N ILE A 92 6.45 12.16 2.00
CA ILE A 92 7.58 11.61 1.26
C ILE A 92 8.78 12.52 1.49
N ARG A 93 9.90 11.95 1.95
CA ARG A 93 11.15 12.70 2.19
C ARG A 93 12.32 12.00 1.50
N PRO A 94 13.38 12.73 1.10
CA PRO A 94 14.61 12.10 0.65
C PRO A 94 15.19 11.23 1.78
N SER A 95 15.67 10.04 1.42
CA SER A 95 16.21 9.10 2.40
C SER A 95 17.50 9.64 3.01
N LYS A 96 17.63 9.53 4.34
CA LYS A 96 18.83 9.95 5.06
C LYS A 96 20.00 8.97 4.94
N PHE A 97 19.73 7.77 4.44
CA PHE A 97 20.68 6.65 4.42
C PHE A 97 21.35 6.44 3.07
N ASN A 98 21.08 7.31 2.09
CA ASN A 98 21.62 7.16 0.74
C ASN A 98 22.23 8.48 0.26
N GLU A 99 23.56 8.51 0.07
CA GLU A 99 24.33 9.71 -0.28
C GLU A 99 23.96 10.28 -1.66
N ASP A 100 23.35 9.47 -2.53
CA ASP A 100 22.95 9.86 -3.88
C ASP A 100 21.63 10.65 -3.95
N ASN A 101 20.89 10.84 -2.86
CA ASN A 101 19.55 11.49 -2.82
C ASN A 101 18.50 10.94 -3.81
N LYS A 102 18.76 9.78 -4.44
CA LYS A 102 17.86 9.17 -5.44
C LYS A 102 16.77 8.29 -4.83
N GLN A 103 16.86 8.03 -3.52
CA GLN A 103 15.91 7.19 -2.82
C GLN A 103 15.04 8.03 -1.90
N PHE A 104 13.74 7.77 -1.94
CA PHE A 104 12.75 8.45 -1.11
C PHE A 104 12.23 7.49 -0.05
N ASP A 105 11.92 8.05 1.10
CA ASP A 105 11.34 7.38 2.24
C ASP A 105 9.93 7.91 2.49
N LEU A 106 9.00 7.01 2.78
CA LEU A 106 7.68 7.34 3.28
C LEU A 106 7.75 7.43 4.81
N VAL A 107 7.60 8.63 5.35
CA VAL A 107 7.63 8.90 6.80
C VAL A 107 6.22 9.09 7.30
N ARG A 108 5.78 8.23 8.21
CA ARG A 108 4.40 8.17 8.72
C ARG A 108 4.32 8.65 10.16
N PHE A 109 3.30 9.41 10.51
CA PHE A 109 3.16 10.02 11.84
C PHE A 109 1.87 9.58 12.52
N LYS A 110 1.95 9.26 13.81
CA LYS A 110 0.76 8.87 14.61
C LYS A 110 -0.16 10.06 14.86
N ASP A 111 0.44 11.24 15.04
CA ASP A 111 -0.27 12.49 15.26
C ASP A 111 0.63 13.69 14.88
N PHE A 112 0.08 14.91 14.99
CA PHE A 112 0.81 16.14 14.63
C PHE A 112 1.91 16.52 15.65
N LYS A 113 1.98 15.87 16.80
CA LYS A 113 2.99 16.08 17.84
C LYS A 113 4.13 15.06 17.74
N ASP A 114 3.96 14.00 16.95
CA ASP A 114 4.99 12.99 16.68
C ASP A 114 6.13 13.58 15.85
N THR A 115 7.31 13.69 16.44
CA THR A 115 8.52 14.23 15.79
C THR A 115 9.43 13.17 15.20
N THR A 116 9.24 11.90 15.55
CA THR A 116 10.16 10.83 15.16
C THR A 116 9.75 10.25 13.81
N GLY A 117 8.46 9.96 13.63
CA GLY A 117 7.92 9.39 12.40
C GLY A 117 8.44 7.96 12.11
N HIS A 118 7.56 7.10 11.60
CA HIS A 118 7.93 5.76 11.19
C HIS A 118 8.28 5.73 9.70
N VAL A 119 9.57 5.52 9.44
CA VAL A 119 10.14 5.46 8.08
C VAL A 119 9.84 4.11 7.42
N LEU A 120 9.53 4.14 6.13
CA LEU A 120 9.50 3.00 5.20
C LEU A 120 10.23 3.40 3.91
N GLY A 121 11.08 2.53 3.36
CA GLY A 121 11.80 2.81 2.12
C GLY A 121 10.90 2.62 0.90
N ILE A 122 10.83 3.60 0.01
CA ILE A 122 10.01 3.50 -1.20
C ILE A 122 10.76 2.64 -2.23
N VAL A 123 10.12 1.54 -2.66
CA VAL A 123 10.65 0.62 -3.69
C VAL A 123 9.99 0.84 -5.06
N LYS A 124 8.79 1.46 -5.08
CA LYS A 124 8.08 1.83 -6.30
C LYS A 124 7.37 3.17 -6.08
N ASN A 125 7.55 4.11 -7.00
CA ASN A 125 6.85 5.40 -6.98
C ASN A 125 6.35 5.77 -8.38
N ASP A 126 5.05 5.61 -8.58
CA ASP A 126 4.29 6.04 -9.76
C ASP A 126 3.31 7.17 -9.41
N LEU A 127 3.43 7.81 -8.23
CA LEU A 127 2.66 9.00 -7.89
C LEU A 127 3.01 10.13 -8.87
N GLY A 128 2.01 10.61 -9.60
CA GLY A 128 2.18 11.67 -10.60
C GLY A 128 2.35 11.19 -12.04
N LYS A 129 2.44 9.88 -12.29
CA LYS A 129 2.17 9.38 -13.65
C LYS A 129 0.67 9.54 -13.90
N PRO A 130 0.23 10.18 -14.99
CA PRO A 130 -1.18 10.18 -15.34
C PRO A 130 -1.60 8.71 -15.47
N ALA A 131 -2.59 8.30 -14.67
CA ALA A 131 -3.20 6.98 -14.78
C ALA A 131 -3.48 6.75 -16.27
N GLY A 132 -2.85 5.72 -16.84
CA GLY A 132 -2.88 5.48 -18.27
C GLY A 132 -4.32 5.51 -18.77
N LYS A 133 -4.66 6.54 -19.53
CA LYS A 133 -5.81 6.54 -20.42
C LYS A 133 -5.55 5.45 -21.46
N ILE A 134 -5.93 4.22 -21.17
CA ILE A 134 -6.24 3.24 -22.20
C ILE A 134 -7.76 3.18 -22.29
N ARG A 135 -8.32 4.18 -22.97
CA ARG A 135 -9.60 3.99 -23.67
C ARG A 135 -9.23 3.97 -25.14
N THR A 136 -8.90 2.79 -25.66
CA THR A 136 -8.92 2.53 -27.10
C THR A 136 -10.38 2.60 -27.53
N ALA A 137 -10.89 3.81 -27.73
CA ALA A 137 -12.11 4.03 -28.49
C ALA A 137 -11.74 3.86 -29.96
N ASN A 138 -11.78 2.62 -30.45
CA ASN A 138 -11.93 2.37 -31.88
C ASN A 138 -13.33 2.84 -32.27
N THR A 139 -13.49 4.14 -32.50
CA THR A 139 -14.57 4.69 -33.31
C THR A 139 -13.96 5.01 -34.67
N GLY A 140 -14.36 4.21 -35.65
CA GLY A 140 -13.93 4.34 -37.03
C GLY A 140 -14.10 5.77 -37.54
N PHE A 141 -13.06 6.26 -38.20
CA PHE A 141 -13.16 7.40 -39.08
C PHE A 141 -13.78 6.93 -40.40
N VAL A 142 -15.05 7.29 -40.58
CA VAL A 142 -15.58 7.59 -41.91
C VAL A 142 -15.27 9.06 -42.15
N GLN A 143 -14.41 9.35 -43.12
CA GLN A 143 -14.61 10.44 -44.07
C GLN A 143 -13.79 10.16 -45.33
#